data_AF-A0A9J6AXE5-F1
#
_entry.id   AF-A0A9J6AXE5-F1
#
_cell.length_a   1.000
_cell.length_b   1.000
_cell.length_c   1.000
_cell.angle_alpha   90.00
_cell.angle_beta   90.00
_cell.angle_gamma   90.00
#
_symmetry.space_group_name_H-M   'P 1'
#
loop_
_entity.id
_entity.type
_entity.pdbx_description
1 polymer ?
#
loop_
_entity_poly.entity_id
_entity_poly.type
_entity_poly.pdbx_seq_one_letter_code
_entity_poly.pdbx_strand_id
1 'polypeptide(L)'
;MYIARDLESKDWWLVVSANQTIVGYWPNRIFSELNDFVSTVEWGGVVYSSPGVLEPPMGSSYFIAKDLKYDAHCSRIKIITDTGQVTDPGVVTMYNSNPDLYNVIHVPNH
;
A
#
# COMPACT_ATOMS: atom_id res chain seq x y z
N MET A 1 -4.93 5.55 -9.05
CA MET A 1 -5.70 4.69 -8.14
C MET A 1 -5.58 5.30 -6.77
N TYR A 2 -6.66 5.33 -5.99
CA TYR A 2 -6.61 5.76 -4.60
C TYR A 2 -7.67 5.01 -3.79
N ILE A 3 -7.41 4.89 -2.50
CA ILE A 3 -8.37 4.44 -1.51
C ILE A 3 -8.86 5.68 -0.78
N ALA A 4 -10.17 5.90 -0.74
CA ALA A 4 -10.77 7.02 -0.03
C ALA A 4 -11.81 6.54 0.95
N ARG A 5 -11.79 7.13 2.15
CA ARG A 5 -12.86 6.94 3.12
C ARG A 5 -13.90 8.05 2.95
N ASP A 6 -15.16 7.67 2.87
CA ASP A 6 -16.27 8.61 2.88
C ASP A 6 -16.32 9.37 4.22
N LEU A 7 -16.61 10.67 4.20
CA LEU A 7 -16.60 11.49 5.41
C LEU A 7 -17.85 11.28 6.28
N GLU A 8 -18.96 10.86 5.69
CA GLU A 8 -20.25 10.68 6.36
C GLU A 8 -20.46 9.23 6.78
N SER A 9 -20.43 8.29 5.83
CA SER A 9 -20.64 6.86 6.10
C SER A 9 -19.42 6.18 6.72
N LYS A 10 -18.23 6.78 6.55
CA LYS A 10 -16.93 6.19 6.92
C LYS A 10 -16.59 4.90 6.19
N ASP A 11 -17.29 4.61 5.09
CA ASP A 11 -16.99 3.48 4.22
C ASP A 11 -15.79 3.75 3.33
N TRP A 12 -15.14 2.69 2.87
CA TRP A 12 -13.93 2.76 2.07
C TRP A 12 -14.20 2.38 0.61
N TRP A 13 -13.65 3.17 -0.30
CA TRP A 13 -13.80 3.00 -1.73
C TRP A 13 -12.43 2.84 -2.39
N LEU A 14 -12.28 1.86 -3.27
CA LEU A 14 -11.13 1.74 -4.17
C LEU A 14 -11.53 2.30 -5.53
N VAL A 15 -10.87 3.38 -5.91
CA VAL A 15 -11.13 4.09 -7.17
C VAL A 15 -9.92 3.97 -8.09
N VAL A 16 -10.17 3.51 -9.31
CA VAL A 16 -9.17 3.30 -10.35
C VAL A 16 -9.50 4.14 -11.59
N SER A 17 -8.46 4.55 -12.32
CA SER A 17 -8.50 5.32 -13.57
C SER A 17 -8.86 6.81 -13.46
N ALA A 18 -8.66 7.53 -14.57
CA ALA A 18 -9.07 8.93 -14.74
C ALA A 18 -10.59 9.11 -14.71
N ASN A 19 -11.35 8.05 -15.00
CA ASN A 19 -12.81 8.08 -15.07
C ASN A 19 -13.45 7.80 -13.71
N GLN A 20 -12.68 7.79 -12.61
CA GLN A 20 -13.15 7.54 -11.25
C GLN A 20 -13.96 6.26 -11.10
N THR A 21 -13.55 5.19 -11.79
CA THR A 21 -14.21 3.89 -11.71
C THR A 21 -14.02 3.28 -10.33
N ILE A 22 -15.13 3.10 -9.60
CA ILE A 22 -15.14 2.36 -8.34
C ILE A 22 -15.02 0.88 -8.66
N VAL A 23 -13.96 0.24 -8.15
CA VAL A 23 -13.70 -1.19 -8.35
C VAL A 23 -13.68 -1.98 -7.04
N GLY A 24 -13.84 -1.30 -5.90
CA GLY A 24 -13.92 -1.94 -4.60
C GLY A 24 -14.66 -1.07 -3.59
N TYR A 25 -15.30 -1.75 -2.64
CA TYR A 25 -16.07 -1.17 -1.55
C TYR A 25 -15.88 -2.01 -0.29
N TRP A 26 -15.62 -1.35 0.83
CA TRP A 26 -15.50 -1.98 2.14
C TRP A 26 -16.27 -1.14 3.17
N PRO A 27 -17.38 -1.67 3.74
CA PRO A 27 -18.15 -0.94 4.73
C PRO A 27 -17.35 -0.77 6.03
N ASN A 28 -17.47 0.38 6.70
CA ASN A 28 -16.70 0.70 7.91
C ASN A 28 -16.72 -0.43 8.96
N ARG A 29 -17.90 -1.04 9.16
CA ARG A 29 -18.16 -2.04 10.20
C ARG A 29 -17.28 -3.29 10.17
N ILE A 30 -16.60 -3.58 9.05
CA ILE A 30 -15.71 -4.74 8.96
C ILE A 30 -14.30 -4.44 9.47
N PHE A 31 -14.01 -3.16 9.71
CA PHE A 31 -12.73 -2.72 10.23
C PHE A 31 -12.84 -2.42 11.72
N SER A 32 -11.97 -3.04 12.51
CA SER A 32 -11.80 -2.70 13.93
C SER A 32 -10.85 -1.52 14.13
N GLU A 33 -9.78 -1.45 13.33
CA GLU A 33 -8.70 -0.46 13.47
C GLU A 33 -8.76 0.66 12.43
N LEU A 34 -9.50 0.47 11.33
CA LEU A 34 -9.72 1.48 10.28
C LEU A 34 -11.12 2.13 10.39
N ASN A 35 -11.80 1.97 11.53
CA ASN A 35 -13.09 2.60 11.77
C ASN A 35 -12.98 4.12 12.06
N ASP A 36 -11.83 4.56 12.56
CA ASP A 36 -11.50 5.95 12.92
C ASP A 36 -10.19 6.41 12.24
N PHE A 37 -9.64 7.55 12.64
CA PHE A 37 -8.39 8.09 12.10
C PHE A 37 -7.20 7.19 12.47
N VAL A 38 -6.38 6.89 11.48
CA VAL A 38 -5.13 6.15 11.64
C VAL A 38 -3.95 7.11 11.81
N SER A 39 -3.01 6.75 12.69
CA SER A 39 -1.77 7.50 12.89
C SER A 39 -0.67 7.11 11.91
N THR A 40 -0.81 5.96 11.24
CA THR A 40 0.18 5.38 10.34
C THR A 40 -0.45 4.96 9.02
N VAL A 41 0.30 5.14 7.92
CA VAL A 41 -0.05 4.64 6.60
C VAL A 41 1.13 3.83 6.10
N GLU A 42 0.85 2.61 5.65
CA GLU A 42 1.83 1.69 5.12
C GLU A 42 1.45 1.31 3.69
N TRP A 43 2.46 1.09 2.85
CA TRP A 43 2.29 0.59 1.49
C TRP A 43 3.47 -0.30 1.13
N GLY A 44 3.24 -1.32 0.31
CA GLY A 44 4.28 -2.25 -0.08
C GLY A 44 3.71 -3.59 -0.52
N GLY A 45 4.52 -4.63 -0.40
CA GLY A 45 4.13 -6.02 -0.59
C GLY A 45 4.18 -6.78 0.73
N VAL A 46 3.28 -7.74 0.90
CA VAL A 46 3.26 -8.66 2.05
C VAL A 46 3.22 -10.08 1.52
N VAL A 47 4.06 -10.93 2.09
CA VAL A 47 4.09 -12.36 1.84
C VAL A 47 3.96 -13.09 3.17
N TYR A 48 3.21 -14.19 3.18
CA TYR A 48 3.02 -15.01 4.36
C TYR A 48 3.16 -16.48 4.01
N SER A 49 3.96 -17.21 4.81
CA SER A 49 3.99 -18.67 4.83
C SER A 49 3.67 -19.19 6.23
N SER A 50 3.03 -20.35 6.29
CA SER A 50 2.82 -21.04 7.57
C SER A 50 4.16 -21.54 8.14
N PRO A 51 4.30 -21.67 9.47
CA PRO A 51 5.53 -22.17 10.08
C PRO A 51 5.98 -23.51 9.47
N GLY A 52 7.26 -23.58 9.08
CA GLY A 52 7.84 -24.77 8.44
C GLY A 52 7.61 -24.89 6.93
N VAL A 53 6.89 -23.94 6.31
CA VAL A 53 6.74 -23.83 4.85
C VAL A 53 7.65 -22.73 4.34
N LEU A 54 8.40 -23.02 3.26
CA LEU A 54 9.22 -22.02 2.58
C LEU A 54 8.35 -20.85 2.12
N GLU A 55 8.88 -19.63 2.29
CA GLU A 55 8.21 -18.43 1.83
C GLU A 55 7.98 -18.52 0.31
N PRO A 56 6.76 -18.25 -0.19
CA PRO A 56 6.50 -18.36 -1.62
C PRO A 56 7.29 -17.28 -2.37
N PRO A 57 7.73 -17.54 -3.62
CA PRO A 57 8.39 -16.53 -4.41
C PRO A 57 7.48 -15.31 -4.59
N MET A 58 8.03 -14.11 -4.36
CA MET A 58 7.33 -12.83 -4.55
C MET A 58 7.94 -12.09 -5.74
N GLY A 59 7.10 -11.52 -6.60
CA GLY A 59 7.54 -10.78 -7.78
C GLY A 59 8.22 -11.68 -8.82
N SER A 60 9.36 -11.23 -9.35
CA SER A 60 10.10 -11.90 -10.42
C SER A 60 11.16 -12.89 -9.92
N SER A 61 11.31 -13.10 -8.61
CA SER A 61 12.40 -13.84 -7.96
C SER A 61 13.80 -13.23 -8.14
N TYR A 62 13.90 -12.01 -8.68
CA TYR A 62 15.14 -11.25 -8.72
C TYR A 62 15.20 -10.28 -7.53
N PHE A 63 16.41 -10.08 -6.99
CA PHE A 63 16.68 -8.92 -6.17
C PHE A 63 16.59 -7.65 -7.01
N ILE A 64 16.39 -6.51 -6.33
CA ILE A 64 16.15 -5.21 -6.95
C ILE A 64 17.20 -4.90 -8.02
N ALA A 65 16.75 -4.85 -9.27
CA ALA A 65 17.57 -4.53 -10.43
C ALA A 65 17.60 -3.02 -10.75
N LYS A 66 16.70 -2.24 -10.12
CA LYS A 66 16.32 -0.87 -10.47
C LYS A 66 15.79 -0.76 -11.90
N ASP A 67 15.06 -1.77 -12.34
CA ASP A 67 14.45 -1.85 -13.66
C ASP A 67 13.00 -2.30 -13.52
N LEU A 68 12.06 -1.46 -13.98
CA LEU A 68 10.62 -1.69 -13.92
C LEU A 68 10.17 -2.94 -14.69
N LYS A 69 11.03 -3.53 -15.53
CA LYS A 69 10.78 -4.82 -16.17
C LYS A 69 10.86 -6.00 -15.21
N TYR A 70 11.63 -5.86 -14.12
CA TYR A 70 11.90 -6.92 -13.14
C TYR A 70 11.35 -6.59 -11.76
N ASP A 71 11.36 -5.31 -11.39
CA ASP A 71 11.01 -4.84 -10.06
C ASP A 71 9.53 -4.43 -9.99
N ALA A 72 8.86 -4.87 -8.94
CA ALA A 72 7.57 -4.31 -8.57
C ALA A 72 7.78 -2.90 -8.00
N HIS A 73 6.91 -1.97 -8.39
CA HIS A 73 7.05 -0.57 -8.02
C HIS A 73 5.70 0.07 -7.71
N CYS A 74 5.67 0.87 -6.64
CA CYS A 74 4.54 1.71 -6.27
C CYS A 74 5.00 3.18 -6.26
N SER A 75 4.35 4.03 -7.04
CA SER A 75 4.62 5.47 -7.08
C SER A 75 3.36 6.31 -7.06
N ARG A 76 3.56 7.64 -6.99
CA ARG A 76 2.50 8.66 -6.93
C ARG A 76 1.55 8.42 -5.76
N ILE A 77 2.13 8.00 -4.64
CA ILE A 77 1.41 7.76 -3.39
C ILE A 77 0.98 9.11 -2.85
N LYS A 78 -0.28 9.20 -2.45
CA LYS A 78 -0.89 10.38 -1.85
C LYS A 78 -1.67 9.93 -0.63
N ILE A 79 -1.68 10.77 0.40
CA ILE A 79 -2.42 10.56 1.63
C ILE A 79 -3.65 11.46 1.61
N ILE A 80 -4.80 10.90 1.98
CA ILE A 80 -6.02 11.67 2.20
C ILE A 80 -6.17 11.84 3.71
N THR A 81 -6.15 13.08 4.19
CA THR A 81 -6.27 13.40 5.61
C THR A 81 -7.69 13.22 6.12
N ASP A 82 -7.85 13.32 7.44
CA ASP A 82 -9.14 13.40 8.12
C ASP A 82 -10.09 14.48 7.61
N THR A 83 -9.51 15.58 7.14
CA THR A 83 -10.18 16.75 6.55
C THR A 83 -10.44 16.60 5.05
N GLY A 84 -10.09 15.45 4.46
CA GLY A 84 -10.25 15.18 3.02
C GLY A 84 -9.20 15.86 2.14
N GLN A 85 -8.15 16.43 2.73
CA GLN A 85 -7.06 17.04 1.96
C GLN A 85 -6.10 15.99 1.43
N VAL A 86 -5.61 16.19 0.22
CA VAL A 86 -4.62 15.30 -0.42
C VAL A 86 -3.22 15.86 -0.19
N THR A 87 -2.36 15.09 0.47
CA THR A 87 -0.98 15.48 0.76
C THR A 87 0.02 14.44 0.25
N ASP A 88 1.26 14.85 0.06
CA ASP A 88 2.37 13.92 -0.15
C ASP A 88 2.71 13.17 1.15
N PRO A 89 3.25 11.95 1.07
CA PRO A 89 3.81 11.26 2.23
C PRO A 89 4.91 12.11 2.88
N GLY A 90 4.95 12.11 4.20
CA GLY A 90 6.02 12.73 4.98
C GLY A 90 7.31 11.90 4.96
N VAL A 91 7.95 11.77 6.12
CA VAL A 91 9.13 10.89 6.26
C VAL A 91 8.71 9.44 6.08
N VAL A 92 9.28 8.77 5.07
CA VAL A 92 9.04 7.36 4.77
C VAL A 92 10.09 6.50 5.48
N THR A 93 9.64 5.53 6.27
CA THR A 93 10.50 4.50 6.87
C THR A 93 10.32 3.20 6.10
N MET A 94 11.43 2.53 5.76
CA MET A 94 11.39 1.24 5.09
C MET A 94 11.34 0.11 6.13
N TYR A 95 10.55 -0.93 5.84
CA TYR A 95 10.48 -2.14 6.65
C TYR A 95 10.69 -3.38 5.76
N ASN A 96 11.48 -4.32 6.25
CA ASN A 96 11.73 -5.60 5.61
C ASN A 96 11.95 -6.67 6.68
N SER A 97 11.04 -7.64 6.76
CA SER A 97 11.09 -8.72 7.75
C SER A 97 12.10 -9.81 7.41
N ASN A 98 12.47 -9.97 6.13
CA ASN A 98 13.37 -11.04 5.69
C ASN A 98 14.32 -10.53 4.57
N PRO A 99 15.42 -9.84 4.93
CA PRO A 99 16.33 -9.22 3.97
C PRO A 99 17.12 -10.21 3.12
N ASP A 100 17.20 -11.47 3.54
CA ASP A 100 17.88 -12.52 2.78
C ASP A 100 17.04 -13.04 1.62
N LEU A 101 15.72 -12.83 1.65
CA LEU A 101 14.80 -13.30 0.61
C LEU A 101 14.27 -12.16 -0.27
N TYR A 102 14.02 -11.00 0.33
CA TYR A 102 13.48 -9.85 -0.38
C TYR A 102 14.25 -8.59 -0.02
N ASN A 103 14.23 -7.61 -0.91
CA ASN A 103 14.80 -6.30 -0.63
C ASN A 103 13.77 -5.22 -0.96
N VAL A 104 13.86 -4.09 -0.26
CA VAL A 104 12.98 -2.93 -0.44
C VAL A 104 13.85 -1.69 -0.49
N ILE A 105 13.65 -0.86 -1.52
CA ILE A 105 14.27 0.46 -1.59
C ILE A 105 13.19 1.51 -1.75
N HIS A 106 13.42 2.67 -1.13
CA HIS A 106 12.70 3.89 -1.41
C HIS A 106 13.58 4.75 -2.30
N VAL A 107 13.07 5.11 -3.48
CA VAL A 107 13.76 6.02 -4.40
C VAL A 107 12.97 7.32 -4.41
N PRO A 108 13.46 8.38 -3.74
CA PRO A 108 12.80 9.68 -3.78
C PRO A 108 12.70 10.21 -5.22
N ASN A 109 11.55 10.79 -5.58
CA ASN A 109 11.32 11.51 -6.84
C ASN A 109 11.27 10.67 -8.14
N HIS A 110 10.90 9.38 -8.07
CA HIS A 110 10.63 8.52 -9.23
C HIS A 110 9.17 8.05 -9.32
#